data_AF-L1J9Z5-F1
#
_entry.id   AF-L1J9Z5-F1
#
_cell.length_a   1.000
_cell.length_b   1.000
_cell.length_c   1.000
_cell.angle_alpha   90.00
_cell.angle_beta   90.00
_cell.angle_gamma   90.00
#
_symmetry.space_group_name_H-M   'P 1'
#
loop_
_entity.id
_entity.type
_entity.pdbx_description
1 polymer ?
#
loop_
_entity_poly.entity_id
_entity_poly.type
_entity_poly.pdbx_seq_one_letter_code
_entity_poly.pdbx_strand_id
1 'polypeptide(L)' 'MNPNNKGSTQGEDKSKALRIFKCTKCHIEVPYHYFGKQPKFAKQLIFLEDSFICYDPFAPEKRPLCLGSKCAGCMSPVC' A
#
# COMPACT_ATOMS: atom_id res chain seq x y z
N MET A 1 -23.58 14.40 -11.93
CA MET A 1 -22.21 14.08 -12.38
C MET A 1 -21.21 14.59 -11.36
N ASN A 2 -20.39 13.73 -10.76
CA ASN A 2 -19.11 14.15 -10.20
C ASN A 2 -18.08 13.05 -10.55
N PRO A 3 -17.07 13.34 -11.39
CA PRO A 3 -16.12 12.35 -11.87
C PRO A 3 -14.90 12.26 -10.95
N ASN A 4 -14.19 11.14 -11.01
CA ASN A 4 -12.82 10.90 -10.50
C ASN A 4 -12.67 10.14 -9.18
N ASN A 5 -13.21 8.93 -9.10
CA ASN A 5 -12.49 7.84 -8.45
C ASN A 5 -11.68 7.08 -9.51
N LYS A 6 -10.55 7.66 -9.94
CA LYS A 6 -9.57 6.94 -10.77
C LYS A 6 -8.74 6.04 -9.85
N GLY A 7 -9.25 4.83 -9.65
CA GLY A 7 -8.46 3.70 -9.17
C GLY A 7 -7.19 3.60 -10.01
N SER A 8 -6.08 4.04 -9.43
CA SER A 8 -4.80 4.10 -10.12
C SER A 8 -4.20 2.70 -10.15
N THR A 9 -4.59 1.93 -11.17
CA THR A 9 -3.85 0.74 -11.62
C THR A 9 -2.44 1.18 -12.01
N GLN A 10 -1.43 0.87 -11.19
CA GLN A 10 -0.04 0.97 -11.62
C GLN A 10 0.59 -0.42 -11.59
N GLY A 11 0.94 -0.87 -12.80
CA GLY A 11 1.77 -2.05 -13.04
C GLY A 11 3.21 -1.82 -12.57
N GLU A 12 3.90 -2.94 -12.45
CA GLU A 12 5.31 -3.05 -12.13
C GLU A 12 6.14 -2.31 -13.20
N ASP A 13 6.96 -1.34 -12.80
CA ASP A 13 7.98 -0.75 -13.67
C ASP A 13 9.19 -0.23 -12.88
N LYS A 14 10.36 -0.41 -13.48
CA LYS A 14 11.69 -0.08 -12.96
C LYS A 14 11.82 1.42 -12.68
N SER A 15 12.49 1.77 -11.59
CA SER A 15 13.00 3.12 -11.30
C SER A 15 11.98 4.24 -11.05
N LYS A 16 10.77 3.94 -10.56
CA LYS A 16 9.93 4.98 -9.95
C LYS A 16 10.36 5.23 -8.50
N ALA A 17 10.51 6.51 -8.14
CA ALA A 17 10.67 6.90 -6.75
C ALA A 17 9.55 6.28 -5.90
N LEU A 18 9.94 5.56 -4.84
CA LEU A 18 8.98 4.92 -3.95
C LEU A 18 8.16 6.00 -3.24
N ARG A 19 6.87 5.76 -3.10
CA ARG A 19 5.98 6.64 -2.33
C ARG A 19 6.18 6.36 -0.84
N ILE A 20 6.06 7.38 0.00
CA ILE A 20 6.23 7.25 1.46
C ILE A 20 4.85 7.07 2.12
N PHE A 21 4.72 6.04 2.94
CA PHE A 21 3.65 5.89 3.91
C PHE A 21 4.07 6.61 5.18
N LYS A 22 3.19 7.45 5.70
CA LYS A 22 3.39 8.15 6.98
C LYS A 22 2.20 7.91 7.89
N CYS A 23 2.41 7.19 8.99
CA CYS A 23 1.36 7.02 9.98
C CYS A 23 1.07 8.35 10.68
N THR A 24 -0.20 8.74 10.75
CA THR A 24 -0.62 9.99 11.41
C THR A 24 -0.58 9.92 12.93
N LYS A 25 -0.43 8.72 13.52
CA LYS A 25 -0.41 8.48 14.97
C LYS A 25 0.99 8.30 15.53
N CYS A 26 1.77 7.36 14.97
CA CYS A 26 3.13 7.08 15.44
C CYS A 26 4.22 7.78 14.61
N HIS A 27 3.86 8.45 13.52
CA HIS A 27 4.79 9.17 12.64
C HIS A 27 5.86 8.31 11.97
N ILE A 28 5.70 6.98 11.93
CA ILE A 28 6.58 6.12 11.15
C ILE A 28 6.50 6.51 9.67
N GLU A 29 7.66 6.62 9.04
CA GLU A 29 7.80 6.89 7.61
C GLU A 29 8.49 5.70 6.94
N VAL A 30 7.80 5.05 6.01
CA VAL A 30 8.28 3.84 5.33
C VAL A 30 7.94 3.90 3.85
N PRO A 31 8.86 3.59 2.94
CA PRO A 31 8.53 3.49 1.52
C PRO A 31 7.59 2.30 1.26
N TYR A 32 6.58 2.53 0.41
CA TYR A 32 5.64 1.49 -0.01
C TYR A 32 5.63 1.34 -1.54
N HIS A 33 5.33 0.12 -1.99
CA HIS A 33 5.31 -0.27 -3.39
C HIS A 33 3.90 -0.21 -3.98
N TYR A 34 2.88 -0.50 -3.17
CA TYR A 34 1.50 -0.65 -3.62
C TYR A 34 0.50 -0.13 -2.58
N PHE A 35 -0.63 0.42 -3.05
CA PHE A 35 -1.78 0.73 -2.20
C PHE A 35 -3.03 0.07 -2.80
N GLY A 36 -3.73 -0.74 -2.00
CA GLY A 36 -4.97 -1.43 -2.40
C GLY A 36 -5.08 -2.84 -1.81
N LYS A 37 -6.14 -3.57 -2.20
CA LYS A 37 -6.43 -4.92 -1.66
C LYS A 37 -5.64 -6.07 -2.26
N GLN A 38 -5.29 -6.03 -3.54
CA GLN A 38 -4.65 -7.16 -4.23
C GLN A 38 -3.37 -6.72 -4.94
N PRO A 39 -2.19 -6.83 -4.30
CA PRO A 39 -0.93 -6.51 -4.94
C PRO A 39 -0.65 -7.46 -6.12
N LYS A 40 -0.29 -6.91 -7.28
CA LYS A 40 -0.03 -7.70 -8.51
C LYS A 40 1.06 -8.76 -8.34
N PHE A 41 2.02 -8.52 -7.43
CA PHE A 41 3.14 -9.41 -7.14
C PHE A 41 2.78 -10.54 -6.15
N ALA A 42 1.59 -10.53 -5.53
CA ALA A 42 1.11 -11.59 -4.64
C ALA A 42 -0.37 -11.89 -4.91
N LYS A 43 -0.66 -12.41 -6.11
CA LYS A 43 -2.02 -12.63 -6.64
C LYS A 43 -2.87 -13.59 -5.79
N GLN A 44 -2.23 -14.47 -5.04
CA GLN A 44 -2.86 -15.45 -4.15
C GLN A 44 -3.33 -14.87 -2.81
N LEU A 45 -3.06 -13.58 -2.55
CA LEU A 45 -3.45 -12.88 -1.33
C LEU A 45 -4.37 -11.71 -1.65
N ILE A 46 -5.38 -11.53 -0.81
CA ILE A 46 -6.26 -10.36 -0.83
C ILE A 46 -6.38 -9.81 0.59
N PHE A 47 -6.15 -8.50 0.73
CA PHE A 47 -6.37 -7.78 1.98
C PHE A 47 -7.85 -7.41 2.11
N LEU A 48 -8.35 -7.40 3.34
CA LEU A 48 -9.75 -7.05 3.62
C LEU A 48 -10.03 -5.56 3.32
N GLU A 49 -9.02 -4.71 3.47
CA GLU A 49 -9.05 -3.26 3.28
C GLU A 49 -8.00 -2.80 2.27
N ASP A 50 -8.13 -1.59 1.73
CA ASP A 50 -7.07 -1.01 0.91
C ASP A 50 -5.85 -0.71 1.80
N SER A 51 -4.75 -1.42 1.58
CA SER A 51 -3.58 -1.35 2.47
C SER A 51 -2.36 -0.75 1.78
N PHE A 52 -1.51 -0.07 2.54
CA PHE A 52 -0.17 0.35 2.12
C PHE A 52 0.76 -0.85 2.25
N ILE A 53 1.34 -1.30 1.13
CA ILE A 53 2.06 -2.57 1.05
C ILE A 53 3.45 -2.34 0.47
N CYS A 54 4.46 -2.94 1.09
CA CYS A 54 5.82 -3.05 0.58
C CYS A 54 6.25 -4.51 0.41
N TYR A 55 7.44 -4.74 -0.12
CA TYR A 55 8.09 -6.03 -0.01
C TYR A 55 8.60 -6.22 1.42
N ASP A 56 8.36 -7.39 1.98
CA ASP A 56 8.94 -7.80 3.25
C ASP A 56 10.47 -7.89 3.11
N PRO A 57 11.25 -7.06 3.83
CA PRO A 57 12.71 -7.05 3.74
C PRO A 57 13.36 -8.27 4.42
N PHE A 58 12.61 -9.03 5.21
CA PHE A 58 13.09 -10.21 5.93
C PHE A 58 12.63 -11.52 5.30
N ALA A 59 11.73 -11.47 4.32
CA ALA A 59 11.30 -12.67 3.60
C ALA A 59 12.37 -13.12 2.60
N PRO A 60 12.63 -14.44 2.49
CA PRO A 60 13.59 -14.98 1.53
C PRO A 60 13.13 -14.81 0.07
N GLU A 61 11.82 -14.64 -0.14
CA GLU A 61 11.19 -14.36 -1.43
C GLU A 61 10.40 -13.05 -1.35
N LYS A 62 10.02 -12.48 -2.49
CA LYS A 62 9.17 -11.28 -2.54
C LYS A 62 7.78 -11.57 -1.95
N ARG A 63 7.60 -11.27 -0.66
CA ARG A 63 6.33 -11.36 0.05
C ARG A 63 5.77 -9.96 0.33
N PRO A 64 4.45 -9.77 0.34
CA PRO A 64 3.85 -8.50 0.73
C PRO A 64 3.93 -8.32 2.25
N LEU A 65 4.34 -7.15 2.69
CA LEU A 65 4.22 -6.67 4.07
C LEU A 65 3.20 -5.52 4.10
N CYS A 66 2.19 -5.65 4.96
CA CYS A 66 1.24 -4.57 5.22
C CYS A 66 1.85 -3.59 6.22
N LEU A 67 1.93 -2.31 5.83
CA LEU A 67 2.39 -1.23 6.70
C LEU A 67 1.26 -0.56 7.47
N GLY A 68 0.02 -0.70 6.99
CA GLY A 68 -1.16 -0.02 7.51
C GLY A 68 -2.25 0.18 6.46
N SER A 69 -3.28 0.94 6.83
CA SER A 69 -4.41 1.30 5.97
C SER A 69 -4.86 2.76 6.24
N LYS A 70 -6.01 3.15 5.68
CA LYS A 70 -6.71 4.38 6.02
C LYS A 70 -7.75 4.06 7.09
N CYS A 71 -7.74 4.81 8.19
CA CYS A 71 -8.75 4.65 9.23
C CYS A 71 -10.16 4.83 8.64
N ALA A 72 -11.07 3.88 8.87
CA ALA A 72 -12.43 3.94 8.32
C ALA A 72 -13.24 5.18 8.78
N GLY A 73 -12.92 5.75 9.95
CA GLY A 73 -13.63 6.91 10.50
C GLY A 73 -13.14 8.26 9.96
N CYS A 74 -11.82 8.44 9.77
CA CYS A 74 -11.24 9.73 9.40
C CYS A 74 -10.39 9.71 8.11
N MET A 75 -10.23 8.55 7.49
CA MET A 75 -9.45 8.31 6.26
C MET A 75 -7.95 8.64 6.35
N SER A 76 -7.46 9.02 7.53
CA SER A 76 -6.04 9.26 7.78
C SER A 76 -5.23 7.95 7.71
N PRO A 77 -4.02 7.97 7.12
CA PRO A 77 -3.14 6.80 7.15
C PRO A 77 -2.74 6.43 8.58
N VAL A 78 -2.90 5.16 8.92
CA VAL A 78 -2.57 4.57 10.22
C VAL A 78 -1.95 3.19 10.02
N CYS A 79 -0.96 2.85 10.85
CA CYS A 79 -0.37 1.51 10.89
C CYS A 79 -1.25 0.53 11.66
#